data_AF-A0A066VW38-F1
#
_entry.id   AF-A0A066VW38-F1
#
_cell.length_a   1.000
_cell.length_b   1.000
_cell.length_c   1.000
_cell.angle_alpha   90.00
_cell.angle_beta   90.00
_cell.angle_gamma   90.00
#
_symmetry.space_group_name_H-M   'P 1'
#
loop_
_entity.id
_entity.type
_entity.pdbx_description
1 polymer ?
#
loop_
_entity_poly.entity_id
_entity_poly.type
_entity_poly.pdbx_seq_one_letter_code
_entity_poly.pdbx_strand_id
1 'polypeptide(L)'
;MNETRLRPPGLSDRSITPQTSVEELQDELRNSILPGFPLPDSVALQMVSHESWDYGKSLGGHNRRLSFLGRRALKAFLMMFFHCALASPPASSSSTTASQRTKANELVFAADARVIDELLHTSALGQGAGSSLRLERVMRWTPALLPPSSSTQGPQSNQARESGLFKIRGICLEAIVGAIYHQHGAHMAQLFFQSQILPVLQSKNGDWPRDVPSFVREEALKAADRATSTLNDIIAKRDRANASSSIGKTQHVKDYAEDAGSSQRVASATMKGRAANIAGPDSTSTSASASAVSSSLSSQHIYPSNPSFAQASAGRSERAAARR
;
A
#
# COMPACT_ATOMS: atom_id res chain seq x y z
N MET A 1 19.85 13.16 -26.91
CA MET A 1 19.46 12.02 -27.78
C MET A 1 18.07 11.60 -27.36
N ASN A 2 17.05 12.04 -28.11
CA ASN A 2 15.64 11.78 -27.83
C ASN A 2 15.21 10.51 -28.58
N GLU A 3 15.05 9.40 -27.86
CA GLU A 3 14.41 8.20 -28.40
C GLU A 3 12.89 8.39 -28.46
N THR A 4 12.43 9.02 -29.54
CA THR A 4 11.01 8.99 -29.93
C THR A 4 10.72 7.61 -30.53
N ARG A 5 10.47 6.59 -29.70
CA ARG A 5 10.03 5.27 -30.19
C ARG A 5 8.68 5.41 -30.86
N LEU A 6 8.67 5.20 -32.17
CA LEU A 6 7.49 5.10 -33.01
C LEU A 6 6.55 4.02 -32.45
N ARG A 7 5.43 4.48 -31.88
CA ARG A 7 4.30 3.64 -31.49
C ARG A 7 3.71 3.03 -32.77
N PRO A 8 3.54 1.71 -32.88
CA PRO A 8 2.93 1.12 -34.07
C PRO A 8 1.51 1.69 -34.26
N PRO A 9 1.16 2.17 -35.48
CA PRO A 9 -0.16 2.71 -35.75
C PRO A 9 -1.19 1.57 -35.71
N GLY A 10 -2.20 1.68 -34.82
CA GLY A 10 -3.33 0.73 -34.74
C GLY A 10 -3.61 0.10 -33.35
N LEU A 11 -2.92 0.51 -32.29
CA LEU A 11 -3.15 0.01 -30.91
C LEU A 11 -3.66 1.07 -29.91
N SER A 12 -4.11 2.23 -30.41
CA SER A 12 -4.60 3.35 -29.60
C SER A 12 -6.05 3.10 -29.14
N ASP A 13 -6.23 2.31 -28.08
CA ASP A 13 -7.27 2.46 -27.02
C ASP A 13 -7.39 1.23 -26.09
N ARG A 14 -6.47 0.28 -26.16
CA ARG A 14 -6.66 -1.05 -25.53
C ARG A 14 -6.46 -1.11 -24.01
N SER A 15 -6.27 0.04 -23.37
CA SER A 15 -6.15 0.18 -21.92
C SER A 15 -7.47 0.69 -21.37
N ILE A 16 -8.23 -0.17 -20.69
CA ILE A 16 -9.40 0.26 -19.89
C ILE A 16 -8.95 1.19 -18.74
N THR A 17 -7.65 1.23 -18.44
CA THR A 17 -7.12 2.03 -17.35
C THR A 17 -6.88 3.49 -17.73
N PRO A 18 -7.22 4.43 -16.84
CA PRO A 18 -7.02 5.84 -17.07
C PRO A 18 -5.52 6.14 -17.21
N GLN A 19 -5.15 6.87 -18.27
CA GLN A 19 -3.81 7.44 -18.41
C GLN A 19 -3.72 8.70 -17.56
N THR A 20 -3.74 8.53 -16.24
CA THR A 20 -3.58 9.64 -15.30
C THR A 20 -2.13 10.10 -15.31
N SER A 21 -1.89 11.41 -15.48
CA SER A 21 -0.55 11.98 -15.29
C SER A 21 -0.05 11.71 -13.87
N VAL A 22 1.25 11.86 -13.61
CA VAL A 22 1.80 11.60 -12.26
C VAL A 22 1.24 12.61 -11.27
N GLU A 23 1.08 13.86 -11.71
CA GLU A 23 0.51 14.97 -10.98
C GLU A 23 -0.96 14.69 -10.62
N GLU A 24 -1.77 14.32 -11.61
CA GLU A 24 -3.17 13.94 -11.39
C GLU A 24 -3.30 12.72 -10.46
N LEU A 25 -2.37 11.76 -10.55
CA LEU A 25 -2.36 10.60 -9.66
C LEU A 25 -2.06 11.04 -8.23
N GLN A 26 -1.09 11.91 -8.03
CA GLN A 26 -0.76 12.44 -6.71
C GLN A 26 -1.92 13.25 -6.11
N ASP A 27 -2.62 14.03 -6.92
CA ASP A 27 -3.79 14.78 -6.48
C ASP A 27 -4.94 13.84 -6.09
N GLU A 28 -5.24 12.82 -6.89
CA GLU A 28 -6.28 11.83 -6.57
C GLU A 28 -5.90 11.03 -5.31
N LEU A 29 -4.63 10.65 -5.15
CA LEU A 29 -4.14 9.99 -3.94
C LEU A 29 -4.29 10.90 -2.71
N ARG A 30 -3.90 12.17 -2.80
CA ARG A 30 -3.98 13.10 -1.67
C ARG A 30 -5.42 13.40 -1.25
N ASN A 31 -6.31 13.52 -2.23
CA ASN A 31 -7.68 13.99 -1.99
C ASN A 31 -8.65 12.86 -1.64
N SER A 32 -8.45 11.67 -2.23
CA SER A 32 -9.44 10.59 -2.16
C SER A 32 -8.98 9.35 -1.39
N ILE A 33 -7.73 8.93 -1.56
CA ILE A 33 -7.30 7.57 -1.12
C ILE A 33 -6.43 7.64 0.13
N LEU A 34 -5.49 8.58 0.18
CA LEU A 34 -4.40 8.68 1.14
C LEU A 34 -4.23 10.12 1.68
N PRO A 35 -5.27 10.70 2.29
CA PRO A 35 -5.13 12.01 2.91
C PRO A 35 -4.02 11.95 3.97
N GLY A 36 -3.02 12.82 3.83
CA GLY A 36 -1.93 12.92 4.80
C GLY A 36 -0.71 12.01 4.58
N PHE A 37 -0.69 11.18 3.53
CA PHE A 37 0.45 10.32 3.22
C PHE A 37 1.15 10.78 1.93
N PRO A 38 2.05 11.79 2.00
CA PRO A 38 2.82 12.18 0.82
C PRO A 38 3.78 11.05 0.46
N LEU A 39 3.62 10.52 -0.76
CA LEU A 39 4.46 9.47 -1.31
C LEU A 39 5.36 10.03 -2.41
N PRO A 40 6.62 9.56 -2.54
CA PRO A 40 7.43 9.85 -3.70
C PRO A 40 6.75 9.38 -4.99
N ASP A 41 6.88 10.12 -6.08
CA ASP A 41 6.23 9.83 -7.37
C ASP A 41 6.50 8.41 -7.87
N SER A 42 7.73 7.94 -7.73
CA SER A 42 8.12 6.58 -8.13
C SER A 42 7.34 5.52 -7.35
N VAL A 43 7.13 5.72 -6.05
CA VAL A 43 6.38 4.79 -5.19
C VAL A 43 4.89 4.87 -5.48
N ALA A 44 4.35 6.08 -5.69
CA ALA A 44 2.96 6.29 -6.06
C ALA A 44 2.63 5.60 -7.38
N LEU A 45 3.51 5.74 -8.38
CA LEU A 45 3.39 5.06 -9.67
C LEU A 45 3.49 3.55 -9.52
N GLN A 46 4.48 3.09 -8.76
CA GLN A 46 4.74 1.67 -8.58
C GLN A 46 3.57 0.98 -7.88
N MET A 47 2.97 1.57 -6.84
CA MET A 47 1.91 0.91 -6.07
C MET A 47 0.63 0.68 -6.88
N VAL A 48 0.29 1.61 -7.78
CA VAL A 48 -0.92 1.50 -8.61
C VAL A 48 -0.70 0.68 -9.89
N SER A 49 0.55 0.31 -10.22
CA SER A 49 0.90 -0.39 -11.45
C SER A 49 0.99 -1.90 -11.25
N HIS A 50 0.06 -2.64 -11.84
CA HIS A 50 0.07 -4.10 -11.86
C HIS A 50 1.10 -4.65 -12.86
N GLU A 51 1.58 -5.88 -12.67
CA GLU A 51 2.58 -6.51 -13.57
C GLU A 51 2.06 -6.72 -15.01
N SER A 52 0.74 -6.77 -15.20
CA SER A 52 0.14 -6.87 -16.53
C SER A 52 0.12 -5.55 -17.29
N TRP A 53 0.37 -4.41 -16.61
CA TRP A 53 0.41 -3.10 -17.25
C TRP A 53 1.58 -3.01 -18.24
N ASP A 54 1.30 -2.45 -19.42
CA ASP A 54 2.28 -2.27 -20.50
C ASP A 54 3.06 -3.56 -20.83
N TYR A 55 2.38 -4.71 -20.72
CA TYR A 55 2.98 -6.03 -20.92
C TYR A 55 4.24 -6.27 -20.08
N GLY A 56 4.30 -5.69 -18.88
CA GLY A 56 5.42 -5.79 -17.96
C GLY A 56 6.64 -4.93 -18.32
N LYS A 57 6.53 -4.04 -19.33
CA LYS A 57 7.65 -3.19 -19.80
C LYS A 57 7.77 -1.87 -19.04
N SER A 58 6.91 -1.62 -18.05
CA SER A 58 6.92 -0.39 -17.26
C SER A 58 8.28 -0.14 -16.60
N LEU A 59 8.95 0.94 -17.00
CA LEU A 59 10.20 1.39 -16.40
C LEU A 59 10.05 1.78 -14.92
N GLY A 60 8.83 2.12 -14.48
CA GLY A 60 8.51 2.52 -13.10
C GLY A 60 8.36 1.35 -12.11
N GLY A 61 8.63 0.12 -12.55
CA GLY A 61 8.39 -1.07 -11.74
C GLY A 61 6.91 -1.43 -11.60
N HIS A 62 6.65 -2.55 -10.94
CA HIS A 62 5.31 -3.06 -10.68
C HIS A 62 5.11 -3.30 -9.17
N ASN A 63 3.85 -3.40 -8.76
CA ASN A 63 3.46 -3.40 -7.35
C ASN A 63 3.71 -4.71 -6.59
N ARG A 64 4.36 -5.72 -7.19
CA ARG A 64 4.54 -7.07 -6.60
C ARG A 64 5.26 -7.07 -5.25
N ARG A 65 6.31 -6.26 -5.10
CA ARG A 65 7.06 -6.14 -3.83
C ARG A 65 6.20 -5.48 -2.75
N LEU A 66 5.48 -4.41 -3.12
CA LEU A 66 4.64 -3.66 -2.20
C LEU A 66 3.42 -4.48 -1.77
N SER A 67 2.75 -5.16 -2.71
CA SER A 67 1.59 -6.01 -2.39
C SER A 67 1.97 -7.18 -1.49
N PHE A 68 3.14 -7.78 -1.70
CA PHE A 68 3.67 -8.80 -0.81
C PHE A 68 3.89 -8.29 0.62
N LEU A 69 4.48 -7.10 0.77
CA LEU A 69 4.66 -6.47 2.08
C LEU A 69 3.32 -6.14 2.74
N GLY A 70 2.40 -5.54 2.00
CA GLY A 70 1.08 -5.18 2.51
C GLY A 70 0.23 -6.39 2.88
N ARG A 71 0.27 -7.49 2.13
CA ARG A 71 -0.43 -8.74 2.51
C ARG A 71 0.01 -9.25 3.88
N ARG A 72 1.30 -9.17 4.19
CA ARG A 72 1.83 -9.55 5.51
C ARG A 72 1.41 -8.57 6.59
N ALA A 73 1.47 -7.28 6.30
CA ALA A 73 1.03 -6.24 7.23
C ALA A 73 -0.47 -6.39 7.56
N LEU A 74 -1.33 -6.58 6.55
CA LEU A 74 -2.77 -6.80 6.72
C LEU A 74 -3.07 -8.01 7.60
N LYS A 75 -2.39 -9.14 7.37
CA LYS A 75 -2.53 -10.33 8.22
C LYS A 75 -2.16 -10.04 9.67
N ALA A 76 -1.01 -9.41 9.89
CA ALA A 76 -0.56 -9.06 11.24
C ALA A 76 -1.52 -8.08 11.94
N PHE A 77 -2.01 -7.06 11.23
CA PHE A 77 -2.93 -6.06 11.79
C PHE A 77 -4.30 -6.66 12.12
N LEU A 78 -4.83 -7.53 11.26
CA LEU A 78 -6.11 -8.20 11.53
C LEU A 78 -6.00 -9.19 12.70
N MET A 79 -4.91 -9.95 12.77
CA MET A 79 -4.63 -10.82 13.93
C MET A 79 -4.54 -10.01 15.23
N MET A 80 -3.78 -8.92 15.22
CA MET A 80 -3.63 -8.04 16.37
C MET A 80 -4.99 -7.46 16.80
N PHE A 81 -5.81 -7.03 15.84
CA PHE A 81 -7.16 -6.55 16.10
C PHE A 81 -8.02 -7.63 16.78
N PHE A 82 -8.05 -8.86 16.26
CA PHE A 82 -8.80 -9.95 16.89
C PHE A 82 -8.31 -10.23 18.32
N HIS A 83 -6.99 -10.27 18.54
CA HIS A 83 -6.43 -10.43 19.89
C HIS A 83 -6.94 -9.34 20.83
N CYS A 84 -6.90 -8.07 20.44
CA CYS A 84 -7.36 -6.96 21.27
C CYS A 84 -8.89 -6.99 21.50
N ALA A 85 -9.67 -7.23 20.46
CA ALA A 85 -11.12 -7.25 20.52
C ALA A 85 -11.64 -8.38 21.43
N LEU A 86 -10.99 -9.54 21.40
CA LEU A 86 -11.37 -10.72 22.19
C LEU A 86 -10.83 -10.69 23.62
N ALA A 87 -9.70 -10.02 23.86
CA ALA A 87 -9.11 -9.86 25.20
C ALA A 87 -9.74 -8.73 26.01
N SER A 88 -10.34 -7.72 25.35
CA SER A 88 -10.95 -6.59 26.06
C SER A 88 -12.11 -7.07 26.94
N PRO A 89 -12.28 -6.56 28.17
CA PRO A 89 -13.44 -6.87 29.00
C PRO A 89 -14.72 -6.30 28.35
N PRO A 90 -15.90 -6.90 28.60
CA PRO A 90 -17.15 -6.28 28.19
C PRO A 90 -17.26 -4.91 28.83
N ALA A 91 -17.44 -3.88 28.00
CA ALA A 91 -18.01 -2.64 28.49
C ALA A 91 -19.33 -3.01 29.17
N SER A 92 -19.59 -2.43 30.33
CA SER A 92 -20.70 -2.73 31.26
C SER A 92 -22.11 -2.70 30.64
N SER A 93 -22.24 -2.36 29.36
CA SER A 93 -23.46 -2.30 28.56
C SER A 93 -23.65 -3.45 27.55
N SER A 94 -22.68 -4.34 27.32
CA SER A 94 -22.88 -5.47 26.39
C SER A 94 -23.45 -6.69 27.11
N SER A 95 -24.57 -7.24 26.63
CA SER A 95 -25.18 -8.49 27.11
C SER A 95 -24.32 -9.75 26.86
N THR A 96 -23.16 -9.59 26.21
CA THR A 96 -22.23 -10.68 25.93
C THR A 96 -21.53 -11.14 27.20
N THR A 97 -21.79 -12.38 27.60
CA THR A 97 -21.18 -12.96 28.80
C THR A 97 -19.69 -13.25 28.59
N ALA A 98 -18.90 -13.26 29.66
CA ALA A 98 -17.48 -13.63 29.61
C ALA A 98 -17.25 -15.01 28.96
N SER A 99 -18.16 -15.96 29.21
CA SER A 99 -18.16 -17.30 28.61
C SER A 99 -18.27 -17.28 27.08
N GLN A 100 -19.11 -16.39 26.51
CA GLN A 100 -19.21 -16.23 25.06
C GLN A 100 -17.92 -15.68 24.44
N ARG A 101 -17.18 -14.81 25.14
CA ARG A 101 -15.89 -14.29 24.67
C ARG A 101 -14.80 -15.35 24.74
N THR A 102 -14.73 -16.15 25.80
CA THR A 102 -13.78 -17.27 25.88
C THR A 102 -14.01 -18.26 24.75
N LYS A 103 -15.27 -18.62 24.48
CA LYS A 103 -15.62 -19.48 23.35
C LYS A 103 -15.29 -18.84 22.00
N ALA A 104 -15.52 -17.54 21.84
CA ALA A 104 -15.13 -16.82 20.63
C ALA A 104 -13.61 -16.72 20.46
N ASN A 105 -12.86 -16.59 21.55
CA ASN A 105 -11.40 -16.62 21.57
C ASN A 105 -10.91 -18.01 21.13
N GLU A 106 -11.45 -19.08 21.73
CA GLU A 106 -11.18 -20.44 21.27
C GLU A 106 -11.58 -20.64 19.80
N LEU A 107 -12.71 -20.13 19.33
CA LEU A 107 -13.09 -20.25 17.92
C LEU A 107 -12.20 -19.43 16.99
N VAL A 108 -11.84 -18.19 17.31
CA VAL A 108 -11.01 -17.38 16.41
C VAL A 108 -9.56 -17.86 16.38
N PHE A 109 -9.04 -18.40 17.49
CA PHE A 109 -7.66 -18.90 17.56
C PHE A 109 -7.52 -20.40 17.29
N ALA A 110 -8.54 -21.22 17.58
CA ALA A 110 -8.55 -22.65 17.23
C ALA A 110 -9.22 -22.92 15.87
N ALA A 111 -10.20 -22.10 15.44
CA ALA A 111 -10.86 -22.18 14.13
C ALA A 111 -10.21 -21.27 13.07
N ASP A 112 -8.88 -21.27 13.08
CA ASP A 112 -8.11 -21.44 11.84
C ASP A 112 -7.70 -20.14 11.14
N ALA A 113 -6.49 -20.17 10.55
CA ALA A 113 -5.99 -19.16 9.63
C ALA A 113 -6.98 -18.87 8.47
N ARG A 114 -7.97 -19.76 8.27
CA ARG A 114 -9.10 -19.64 7.34
C ARG A 114 -9.91 -18.37 7.51
N VAL A 115 -10.30 -17.96 8.72
CA VAL A 115 -11.14 -16.74 8.89
C VAL A 115 -10.36 -15.51 8.42
N ILE A 116 -9.09 -15.43 8.79
CA ILE A 116 -8.17 -14.37 8.37
C ILE A 116 -7.94 -14.43 6.85
N ASP A 117 -7.70 -15.61 6.29
CA ASP A 117 -7.47 -15.81 4.85
C ASP A 117 -8.72 -15.55 4.01
N GLU A 118 -9.92 -15.78 4.56
CA GLU A 118 -11.20 -15.49 3.93
C GLU A 118 -11.47 -13.98 3.90
N LEU A 119 -11.33 -13.30 5.04
CA LEU A 119 -11.51 -11.84 5.15
C LEU A 119 -10.47 -11.06 4.35
N LEU A 120 -9.23 -11.54 4.31
CA LEU A 120 -8.12 -10.94 3.56
C LEU A 120 -7.93 -11.59 2.19
N HIS A 121 -8.93 -12.33 1.70
CA HIS A 121 -8.86 -12.88 0.36
C HIS A 121 -8.76 -11.74 -0.63
N THR A 122 -7.75 -11.76 -1.51
CA THR A 122 -7.42 -10.61 -2.38
C THR A 122 -8.62 -10.12 -3.19
N SER A 123 -9.46 -11.01 -3.74
CA SER A 123 -10.67 -10.58 -4.46
C SER A 123 -11.74 -9.97 -3.55
N ALA A 124 -11.90 -10.46 -2.31
CA ALA A 124 -12.83 -9.89 -1.35
C ALA A 124 -12.38 -8.49 -0.89
N LEU A 125 -11.06 -8.32 -0.68
CA LEU A 125 -10.45 -7.00 -0.45
C LEU A 125 -10.73 -6.03 -1.59
N GLY A 126 -10.60 -6.47 -2.84
CA GLY A 126 -10.92 -5.65 -4.00
C GLY A 126 -12.41 -5.30 -4.12
N GLN A 127 -13.30 -6.25 -3.81
CA GLN A 127 -14.74 -6.02 -3.86
C GLN A 127 -15.23 -5.06 -2.75
N GLY A 128 -14.72 -5.21 -1.52
CA GLY A 128 -15.05 -4.35 -0.40
C GLY A 128 -14.21 -3.07 -0.38
N ALA A 129 -13.11 -3.11 0.37
CA ALA A 129 -12.24 -1.95 0.63
C ALA A 129 -11.66 -1.30 -0.64
N GLY A 130 -11.27 -2.10 -1.64
CA GLY A 130 -10.76 -1.54 -2.90
C GLY A 130 -11.84 -0.76 -3.65
N SER A 131 -13.10 -1.18 -3.55
CA SER A 131 -14.21 -0.51 -4.21
C SER A 131 -14.64 0.76 -3.46
N SER A 132 -14.62 0.75 -2.12
CA SER A 132 -14.92 1.94 -1.33
C SER A 132 -13.90 3.06 -1.59
N LEU A 133 -12.63 2.69 -1.82
CA LEU A 133 -11.55 3.62 -2.18
C LEU A 133 -11.50 3.96 -3.68
N ARG A 134 -12.42 3.44 -4.50
CA ARG A 134 -12.51 3.69 -5.95
C ARG A 134 -11.19 3.44 -6.70
N LEU A 135 -10.45 2.40 -6.32
CA LEU A 135 -9.11 2.13 -6.85
C LEU A 135 -9.09 1.89 -8.37
N GLU A 136 -10.23 1.56 -8.98
CA GLU A 136 -10.38 1.47 -10.44
C GLU A 136 -10.05 2.77 -11.17
N ARG A 137 -10.12 3.92 -10.49
CA ARG A 137 -9.81 5.23 -11.08
C ARG A 137 -8.32 5.52 -11.17
N VAL A 138 -7.47 4.80 -10.44
CA VAL A 138 -6.02 5.06 -10.36
C VAL A 138 -5.17 3.87 -10.77
N MET A 139 -5.70 2.65 -10.66
CA MET A 139 -4.93 1.44 -10.95
C MET A 139 -4.64 1.29 -12.45
N ARG A 140 -3.43 0.81 -12.75
CA ARG A 140 -2.93 0.58 -14.11
C ARG A 140 -2.73 -0.91 -14.33
N TRP A 141 -3.47 -1.49 -15.26
CA TRP A 141 -3.47 -2.92 -15.56
C TRP A 141 -4.03 -3.18 -16.94
N THR A 142 -3.65 -4.31 -17.53
CA THR A 142 -4.20 -4.78 -18.81
C THR A 142 -4.96 -6.09 -18.58
N PRO A 143 -6.23 -6.19 -19.00
CA PRO A 143 -7.00 -7.44 -18.93
C PRO A 143 -6.39 -8.54 -19.80
N ALA A 144 -6.38 -9.77 -19.30
CA ALA A 144 -5.85 -10.93 -20.03
C ALA A 144 -6.71 -11.30 -21.26
N LEU A 145 -8.03 -11.10 -21.17
CA LEU A 145 -8.97 -11.33 -22.25
C LEU A 145 -9.51 -9.98 -22.74
N LEU A 146 -9.08 -9.57 -23.92
CA LEU A 146 -9.66 -8.44 -24.64
C LEU A 146 -11.15 -8.74 -24.92
N PRO A 147 -12.02 -7.71 -24.98
CA PRO A 147 -13.37 -7.92 -25.49
C PRO A 147 -13.28 -8.55 -26.87
N PRO A 148 -14.03 -9.63 -27.16
CA PRO A 148 -14.32 -9.93 -28.54
C PRO A 148 -14.91 -8.64 -29.14
N SER A 149 -14.35 -8.20 -30.26
CA SER A 149 -14.74 -6.97 -30.97
C SER A 149 -16.18 -7.00 -31.51
N SER A 150 -16.93 -8.04 -31.19
CA SER A 150 -18.30 -8.31 -31.61
C SER A 150 -19.17 -8.54 -30.38
N SER A 151 -20.30 -7.85 -30.36
CA SER A 151 -21.37 -7.74 -29.34
C SER A 151 -22.01 -9.04 -28.83
N THR A 152 -21.37 -10.20 -29.00
CA THR A 152 -21.86 -11.50 -28.55
C THR A 152 -21.37 -11.78 -27.11
N GLN A 153 -21.71 -10.89 -26.17
CA GLN A 153 -21.44 -11.11 -24.75
C GLN A 153 -22.49 -12.04 -24.15
N GLY A 154 -22.13 -13.32 -24.00
CA GLY A 154 -22.86 -14.21 -23.10
C GLY A 154 -22.65 -13.79 -21.63
N PRO A 155 -23.61 -14.05 -20.73
CA PRO A 155 -23.55 -13.66 -19.31
C PRO A 155 -22.30 -14.15 -18.57
N GLN A 156 -21.69 -15.25 -19.02
CA GLN A 156 -20.45 -15.79 -18.43
C GLN A 156 -19.21 -14.91 -18.69
N SER A 157 -19.18 -14.13 -19.78
CA SER A 157 -18.01 -13.29 -20.12
C SER A 157 -17.86 -12.09 -19.18
N ASN A 158 -18.96 -11.58 -18.64
CA ASN A 158 -18.96 -10.46 -17.69
C ASN A 158 -18.53 -10.91 -16.28
N GLN A 159 -18.98 -12.08 -15.83
CA GLN A 159 -18.59 -12.62 -14.52
C GLN A 159 -17.09 -12.92 -14.41
N ALA A 160 -16.47 -13.46 -15.47
CA ALA A 160 -15.03 -13.71 -15.49
C ALA A 160 -14.21 -12.41 -15.40
N ARG A 161 -14.69 -11.33 -16.03
CA ARG A 161 -14.05 -10.00 -16.04
C ARG A 161 -14.11 -9.33 -14.68
N GLU A 162 -15.27 -9.36 -14.05
CA GLU A 162 -15.47 -8.85 -12.69
C GLU A 162 -14.53 -9.57 -11.70
N SER A 163 -14.35 -10.89 -11.85
CA SER A 163 -13.41 -11.64 -11.02
C SER A 163 -11.96 -11.17 -11.15
N GLY A 164 -11.52 -10.84 -12.37
CA GLY A 164 -10.19 -10.31 -12.66
C GLY A 164 -10.01 -8.92 -12.07
N LEU A 165 -10.99 -8.04 -12.27
CA LEU A 165 -11.01 -6.68 -11.74
C LEU A 165 -10.83 -6.67 -10.22
N PHE A 166 -11.65 -7.44 -9.49
CA PHE A 166 -11.56 -7.50 -8.03
C PHE A 166 -10.21 -8.02 -7.55
N LYS A 167 -9.64 -9.00 -8.24
CA LYS A 167 -8.30 -9.49 -7.90
C LYS A 167 -7.23 -8.41 -8.07
N ILE A 168 -7.19 -7.72 -9.21
CA ILE A 168 -6.19 -6.65 -9.46
C ILE A 168 -6.35 -5.51 -8.46
N ARG A 169 -7.59 -5.10 -8.21
CA ARG A 169 -7.92 -4.06 -7.25
C ARG A 169 -7.49 -4.44 -5.84
N GLY A 170 -7.69 -5.69 -5.44
CA GLY A 170 -7.18 -6.23 -4.17
C GLY A 170 -5.65 -6.20 -4.07
N ILE A 171 -4.94 -6.58 -5.15
CA ILE A 171 -3.47 -6.48 -5.21
C ILE A 171 -3.02 -5.02 -5.08
N CYS A 172 -3.73 -4.08 -5.71
CA CYS A 172 -3.47 -2.65 -5.60
C CYS A 172 -3.66 -2.17 -4.14
N LEU A 173 -4.74 -2.60 -3.47
CA LEU A 173 -4.95 -2.28 -2.05
C LEU A 173 -3.84 -2.84 -1.17
N GLU A 174 -3.45 -4.10 -1.37
CA GLU A 174 -2.29 -4.70 -0.68
C GLU A 174 -1.03 -3.84 -0.92
N ALA A 175 -0.80 -3.39 -2.16
CA ALA A 175 0.34 -2.54 -2.48
C ALA A 175 0.31 -1.17 -1.82
N ILE A 176 -0.86 -0.54 -1.70
CA ILE A 176 -1.04 0.73 -0.99
C ILE A 176 -0.65 0.57 0.48
N VAL A 177 -1.15 -0.47 1.16
CA VAL A 177 -0.75 -0.74 2.56
C VAL A 177 0.76 -0.99 2.66
N GLY A 178 1.33 -1.75 1.72
CA GLY A 178 2.77 -1.97 1.65
C GLY A 178 3.58 -0.68 1.42
N ALA A 179 3.08 0.24 0.59
CA ALA A 179 3.71 1.53 0.35
C ALA A 179 3.69 2.43 1.60
N ILE A 180 2.56 2.51 2.30
CA ILE A 180 2.46 3.24 3.57
C ILE A 180 3.40 2.61 4.60
N TYR A 181 3.41 1.27 4.71
CA TYR A 181 4.29 0.57 5.63
C TYR A 181 5.77 0.87 5.34
N HIS A 182 6.16 0.87 4.06
CA HIS A 182 7.53 1.13 3.64
C HIS A 182 7.96 2.59 3.85
N GLN A 183 7.09 3.57 3.60
CA GLN A 183 7.43 5.00 3.64
C GLN A 183 7.17 5.64 5.02
N HIS A 184 6.13 5.21 5.71
CA HIS A 184 5.63 5.83 6.95
C HIS A 184 5.63 4.88 8.16
N GLY A 185 6.02 3.62 7.97
CA GLY A 185 6.14 2.63 9.03
C GLY A 185 4.84 1.93 9.41
N ALA A 186 4.98 0.95 10.32
CA ALA A 186 3.90 0.05 10.70
C ALA A 186 2.71 0.76 11.35
N HIS A 187 2.96 1.73 12.23
CA HIS A 187 1.90 2.43 12.96
C HIS A 187 0.93 3.16 12.03
N MET A 188 1.48 3.90 11.06
CA MET A 188 0.70 4.64 10.07
C MET A 188 -0.09 3.70 9.15
N ALA A 189 0.51 2.58 8.72
CA ALA A 189 -0.19 1.57 7.93
C ALA A 189 -1.32 0.88 8.74
N GLN A 190 -1.13 0.69 10.05
CA GLN A 190 -2.15 0.15 10.94
C GLN A 190 -3.34 1.10 11.11
N LEU A 191 -3.08 2.40 11.29
CA LEU A 191 -4.14 3.43 11.36
C LEU A 191 -4.94 3.50 10.06
N PHE A 192 -4.26 3.42 8.91
CA PHE A 192 -4.93 3.33 7.61
C PHE A 192 -5.79 2.07 7.50
N PHE A 193 -5.25 0.91 7.89
CA PHE A 193 -6.00 -0.34 7.90
C PHE A 193 -7.26 -0.24 8.78
N GLN A 194 -7.13 0.27 10.01
CA GLN A 194 -8.24 0.37 10.95
C GLN A 194 -9.31 1.36 10.48
N SER A 195 -8.92 2.50 9.89
CA SER A 195 -9.88 3.53 9.44
C SER A 195 -10.55 3.20 8.10
N GLN A 196 -9.81 2.66 7.12
CA GLN A 196 -10.30 2.53 5.74
C GLN A 196 -10.65 1.11 5.31
N ILE A 197 -9.98 0.09 5.86
CA ILE A 197 -10.10 -1.29 5.38
C ILE A 197 -10.98 -2.11 6.32
N LEU A 198 -10.64 -2.12 7.62
CA LEU A 198 -11.30 -2.90 8.66
C LEU A 198 -12.84 -2.73 8.70
N PRO A 199 -13.43 -1.52 8.63
CA PRO A 199 -14.89 -1.35 8.74
C PRO A 199 -15.67 -1.91 7.53
N VAL A 200 -15.00 -2.06 6.38
CA VAL A 200 -15.59 -2.52 5.12
C VAL A 200 -15.10 -3.91 4.70
N LEU A 201 -14.41 -4.63 5.60
CA LEU A 201 -14.03 -6.02 5.37
C LEU A 201 -15.29 -6.88 5.20
N GLN A 202 -15.25 -7.75 4.20
CA GLN A 202 -16.31 -8.67 3.85
C GLN A 202 -15.68 -9.96 3.35
N SER A 203 -16.36 -11.09 3.57
CA SER A 203 -16.06 -12.33 2.87
C SER A 203 -16.54 -12.25 1.41
N LYS A 204 -16.21 -13.28 0.61
CA LYS A 204 -16.75 -13.51 -0.74
C LYS A 204 -18.28 -13.45 -0.80
N ASN A 205 -18.96 -13.74 0.32
CA ASN A 205 -20.41 -13.71 0.41
C ASN A 205 -20.99 -12.31 0.69
N GLY A 206 -20.15 -11.27 0.77
CA GLY A 206 -20.56 -9.88 1.00
C GLY A 206 -20.80 -9.49 2.46
N ASP A 207 -20.59 -10.40 3.40
CA ASP A 207 -20.68 -10.13 4.84
C ASP A 207 -19.50 -10.77 5.59
N TRP A 208 -19.36 -10.47 6.88
CA TRP A 208 -18.36 -11.12 7.73
C TRP A 208 -18.65 -12.64 7.83
N PRO A 209 -17.60 -13.49 7.94
CA PRO A 209 -17.79 -14.92 8.17
C PRO A 209 -18.70 -15.16 9.38
N ARG A 210 -19.61 -16.14 9.27
CA ARG A 210 -20.60 -16.44 10.31
C ARG A 210 -19.98 -16.82 11.66
N ASP A 211 -18.73 -17.28 11.63
CA ASP A 211 -17.98 -17.68 12.82
C ASP A 211 -17.45 -16.47 13.60
N VAL A 212 -17.44 -15.27 13.00
CA VAL A 212 -17.03 -14.04 13.69
C VAL A 212 -18.22 -13.46 14.47
N PRO A 213 -18.13 -13.32 15.80
CA PRO A 213 -19.21 -12.74 16.58
C PRO A 213 -19.52 -11.28 16.19
N SER A 214 -20.79 -10.89 16.23
CA SER A 214 -21.24 -9.55 15.86
C SER A 214 -20.57 -8.43 16.68
N PHE A 215 -20.28 -8.65 17.97
CA PHE A 215 -19.60 -7.65 18.79
C PHE A 215 -18.19 -7.32 18.29
N VAL A 216 -17.52 -8.24 17.59
CA VAL A 216 -16.20 -8.00 17.01
C VAL A 216 -16.32 -7.01 15.84
N ARG A 217 -17.40 -7.11 15.07
CA ARG A 217 -17.73 -6.13 14.02
C ARG A 217 -18.04 -4.75 14.61
N GLU A 218 -18.77 -4.69 15.72
CA GLU A 218 -18.99 -3.42 16.42
C GLU A 218 -17.67 -2.82 16.93
N GLU A 219 -16.77 -3.65 17.45
CA GLU A 219 -15.44 -3.19 17.88
C GLU A 219 -14.58 -2.73 16.70
N ALA A 220 -14.73 -3.35 15.52
CA ALA A 220 -14.07 -2.92 14.28
C ALA A 220 -14.50 -1.50 13.88
N LEU A 221 -15.79 -1.18 13.98
CA LEU A 221 -16.31 0.17 13.73
C LEU A 221 -15.76 1.19 14.73
N LYS A 222 -15.77 0.86 16.03
CA LYS A 222 -15.19 1.73 17.07
C LYS A 222 -13.69 1.94 16.87
N ALA A 223 -12.96 0.90 16.46
CA ALA A 223 -11.54 0.99 16.14
C ALA A 223 -11.31 1.91 14.93
N ALA A 224 -12.19 1.86 13.92
CA ALA A 224 -12.13 2.74 12.76
C ALA A 224 -12.32 4.21 13.14
N ASP A 225 -13.28 4.52 14.01
CA ASP A 225 -13.52 5.89 14.49
C ASP A 225 -12.30 6.45 15.24
N ARG A 226 -11.73 5.65 16.16
CA ARG A 226 -10.53 6.01 16.91
C ARG A 226 -9.33 6.23 15.99
N ALA A 227 -9.13 5.34 15.01
CA ALA A 227 -8.04 5.45 14.05
C ALA A 227 -8.19 6.67 13.14
N THR A 228 -9.42 6.97 12.70
CA THR A 228 -9.72 8.14 11.87
C THR A 228 -9.45 9.44 12.62
N SER A 229 -9.90 9.55 13.87
CA SER A 229 -9.61 10.72 14.72
C SER A 229 -8.10 10.90 14.89
N THR A 230 -7.39 9.81 15.22
CA THR A 230 -5.94 9.84 15.41
C THR A 230 -5.20 10.26 14.14
N LEU A 231 -5.64 9.75 12.98
CA LEU A 231 -5.06 10.08 11.69
C LEU A 231 -5.26 11.57 11.37
N ASN A 232 -6.47 12.09 11.56
CA ASN A 232 -6.78 13.51 11.37
C ASN A 232 -5.94 14.42 12.28
N ASP A 233 -5.74 14.02 13.53
CA ASP A 233 -4.88 14.76 14.47
C ASP A 233 -3.42 14.80 14.01
N ILE A 234 -2.90 13.68 13.51
CA ILE A 234 -1.53 13.59 12.97
C ILE A 234 -1.38 14.49 11.74
N ILE A 235 -2.36 14.47 10.84
CA ILE A 235 -2.39 15.32 9.63
C ILE A 235 -2.41 16.79 10.02
N ALA A 236 -3.33 17.20 10.90
CA ALA A 236 -3.44 18.58 11.36
C ALA A 236 -2.19 19.07 12.10
N LYS A 237 -1.49 18.20 12.84
CA LYS A 237 -0.20 18.55 13.46
C LYS A 237 0.89 18.75 12.41
N ARG A 238 0.97 17.88 11.40
CA ARG A 238 1.93 18.00 10.30
C ARG A 238 1.72 19.28 9.50
N ASP A 239 0.48 19.63 9.18
CA ASP A 239 0.17 20.81 8.40
C ASP A 239 0.55 22.10 9.14
N ARG A 240 0.31 22.15 10.47
CA ARG A 240 0.78 23.25 11.33
C ARG A 240 2.30 23.35 11.38
N ALA A 241 3.02 22.22 11.43
CA ALA A 241 4.48 22.20 11.39
C ALA A 241 5.03 22.70 10.03
N ASN A 242 4.40 22.32 8.92
CA ASN A 242 4.80 22.80 7.60
C ASN A 242 4.54 24.31 7.42
N ALA A 243 3.39 24.81 7.90
CA ALA A 243 3.04 26.22 7.83
C ALA A 243 3.96 27.12 8.67
N SER A 244 4.43 26.65 9.83
CA SER A 244 5.41 27.40 10.63
C SER A 244 6.81 27.43 9.99
N SER A 245 7.20 26.36 9.29
CA SER A 245 8.51 26.30 8.61
C SER A 245 8.64 27.27 7.41
N SER A 246 7.52 27.57 6.72
CA SER A 246 7.53 28.50 5.58
C SER A 246 7.61 29.96 6.01
N ILE A 247 6.99 30.32 7.15
CA ILE A 247 7.05 31.67 7.71
C ILE A 247 8.49 32.04 8.10
N GLY A 248 9.21 31.15 8.77
CA GLY A 248 10.60 31.39 9.20
C GLY A 248 11.58 31.58 8.03
N LYS A 249 11.41 30.87 6.91
CA LYS A 249 12.25 31.06 5.71
C LYS A 249 11.99 32.39 5.02
N THR A 250 10.77 32.92 5.09
CA THR A 250 10.42 34.19 4.43
C THR A 250 10.93 35.39 5.23
N GLN A 251 10.98 35.29 6.56
CA GLN A 251 11.58 36.32 7.42
C GLN A 251 13.11 36.36 7.28
N HIS A 252 13.78 35.20 7.28
CA HIS A 252 15.25 35.15 7.12
C HIS A 252 15.73 35.66 5.74
N VAL A 253 14.90 35.67 4.70
CA VAL A 253 15.29 36.30 3.41
C VAL A 253 15.11 37.81 3.43
N LYS A 254 14.15 38.34 4.21
CA LYS A 254 13.98 39.80 4.36
C LYS A 254 15.10 40.42 5.18
N ASP A 255 15.55 39.77 6.24
CA ASP A 255 16.62 40.29 7.10
C ASP A 255 17.97 40.37 6.37
N TYR A 256 18.23 39.50 5.39
CA TYR A 256 19.42 39.58 4.54
C TYR A 256 19.28 40.57 3.38
N ALA A 257 18.06 40.88 2.94
CA ALA A 257 17.82 41.88 1.89
C ALA A 257 17.95 43.32 2.42
N GLU A 258 17.64 43.57 3.69
CA GLU A 258 17.78 44.90 4.29
C GLU A 258 19.23 45.24 4.69
N ASP A 259 20.06 44.24 5.00
CA ASP A 259 21.48 44.48 5.33
C ASP A 259 22.39 44.62 4.08
N ALA A 260 22.01 44.00 2.95
CA ALA A 260 22.73 44.14 1.68
C ALA A 260 22.55 45.52 1.00
N GLY A 261 21.53 46.29 1.39
CA GLY A 261 21.28 47.66 0.89
C GLY A 261 22.19 48.73 1.50
N SER A 262 22.86 48.44 2.63
CA SER A 262 23.64 49.43 3.38
C SER A 262 25.13 49.43 3.06
N SER A 263 25.66 48.42 2.35
CA SER A 263 27.10 48.29 2.06
C SER A 263 27.54 48.66 0.64
N GLN A 264 26.63 49.11 -0.25
CA GLN A 264 26.97 49.39 -1.65
C GLN A 264 27.46 50.83 -1.94
N ARG A 265 27.92 51.57 -0.92
CA ARG A 265 28.41 52.95 -1.05
C ARG A 265 29.85 53.20 -0.62
N VAL A 266 30.73 52.20 -0.49
CA VAL A 266 32.17 52.48 -0.29
C VAL A 266 33.05 51.36 -0.87
N ALA A 267 33.23 51.29 -2.20
CA ALA A 267 34.37 50.58 -2.81
C ALA A 267 34.53 50.92 -4.29
N SER A 268 34.87 52.18 -4.59
CA SER A 268 35.43 52.57 -5.87
C SER A 268 36.80 53.19 -5.65
N ALA A 269 37.84 52.37 -5.48
CA ALA A 269 39.21 52.76 -5.80
C ALA A 269 40.17 51.59 -5.56
N THR A 270 41.09 51.41 -6.52
CA THR A 270 42.50 51.02 -6.31
C THR A 270 42.92 49.64 -6.84
N MET A 271 43.80 49.72 -7.86
CA MET A 271 44.86 48.80 -8.29
C MET A 271 44.43 47.45 -8.89
N LYS A 272 44.65 47.12 -10.16
CA LYS A 272 45.75 47.40 -11.13
C LYS A 272 47.14 46.95 -10.66
N GLY A 273 47.50 45.74 -11.10
CA GLY A 273 48.87 45.30 -11.33
C GLY A 273 49.40 44.26 -10.36
N ARG A 274 49.71 43.05 -10.85
CA ARG A 274 51.07 42.50 -10.93
C ARG A 274 51.02 40.99 -11.20
N ALA A 275 51.41 40.62 -12.40
CA ALA A 275 51.81 39.28 -12.77
C ALA A 275 53.21 38.96 -12.19
N ALA A 276 53.41 37.73 -11.70
CA ALA A 276 54.62 36.91 -11.91
C ALA A 276 54.58 35.64 -11.02
N ASN A 277 54.73 34.49 -11.70
CA ASN A 277 55.51 33.29 -11.34
C ASN A 277 55.82 33.02 -9.87
N ILE A 278 55.44 31.83 -9.36
CA ILE A 278 56.35 30.86 -8.69
C ILE A 278 55.84 29.43 -8.95
N ALA A 279 56.77 28.54 -9.30
CA ALA A 279 56.58 27.13 -9.58
C ALA A 279 56.86 26.23 -8.36
N GLY A 280 56.05 25.17 -8.19
CA GLY A 280 56.31 23.86 -7.54
C GLY A 280 56.78 23.78 -6.08
N PRO A 281 56.96 22.58 -5.48
CA PRO A 281 56.43 21.24 -5.82
C PRO A 281 55.83 20.48 -4.59
N ASP A 282 55.28 19.29 -4.88
CA ASP A 282 55.08 18.06 -4.06
C ASP A 282 55.14 18.07 -2.52
N SER A 283 54.10 17.49 -1.89
CA SER A 283 54.27 16.51 -0.79
C SER A 283 52.99 15.71 -0.46
N THR A 284 53.05 14.43 -0.80
CA THR A 284 52.63 13.21 -0.07
C THR A 284 51.82 13.25 1.24
N SER A 285 50.87 12.30 1.31
CA SER A 285 50.39 11.49 2.46
C SER A 285 49.57 12.22 3.54
N THR A 286 48.45 11.72 4.05
CA THR A 286 48.36 10.49 4.86
C THR A 286 46.90 10.02 5.05
N SER A 287 46.81 8.72 5.36
CA SER A 287 45.69 7.85 5.71
C SER A 287 44.81 8.22 6.91
N ALA A 288 43.55 7.74 6.91
CA ALA A 288 42.87 7.05 8.03
C ALA A 288 41.46 6.58 7.59
N SER A 289 41.27 5.31 7.20
CA SER A 289 40.80 4.19 8.05
C SER A 289 39.41 4.39 8.69
N ALA A 290 38.38 3.83 8.04
CA ALA A 290 37.10 3.51 8.65
C ALA A 290 36.83 2.00 8.48
N SER A 291 37.00 1.28 9.59
CA SER A 291 36.73 -0.13 9.77
C SER A 291 35.22 -0.39 9.85
N ALA A 292 34.67 -1.06 8.84
CA ALA A 292 33.31 -1.60 8.88
C ALA A 292 33.37 -3.07 9.33
N VAL A 293 32.75 -3.35 10.47
CA VAL A 293 32.54 -4.68 11.04
C VAL A 293 31.52 -5.42 10.17
N SER A 294 31.97 -6.44 9.44
CA SER A 294 31.10 -7.39 8.73
C SER A 294 30.79 -8.58 9.63
N SER A 295 29.57 -8.67 10.16
CA SER A 295 29.06 -9.89 10.79
C SER A 295 28.43 -10.79 9.72
N SER A 296 29.18 -11.82 9.34
CA SER A 296 28.71 -12.95 8.54
C SER A 296 27.84 -13.88 9.39
N LEU A 297 26.54 -13.96 9.08
CA LEU A 297 25.66 -15.00 9.58
C LEU A 297 25.56 -16.11 8.52
N SER A 298 26.28 -17.20 8.77
CA SER A 298 26.18 -18.47 8.05
C SER A 298 24.80 -19.08 8.27
N SER A 299 23.99 -19.11 7.21
CA SER A 299 22.82 -19.98 7.12
C SER A 299 23.26 -21.42 6.84
N GLN A 300 23.12 -22.29 7.84
CA GLN A 300 23.17 -23.73 7.61
C GLN A 300 21.77 -24.25 7.24
N HIS A 301 21.73 -24.86 6.07
CA HIS A 301 20.66 -25.68 5.52
C HIS A 301 20.37 -26.90 6.40
N ILE A 302 19.11 -27.09 6.81
CA ILE A 302 18.56 -28.41 7.14
C ILE A 302 17.15 -28.48 6.54
N TYR A 303 17.00 -29.24 5.46
CA TYR A 303 15.70 -29.67 4.93
C TYR A 303 15.39 -31.07 5.48
N PRO A 304 14.27 -31.28 6.17
CA PRO A 304 13.67 -32.60 6.27
C PRO A 304 12.71 -32.84 5.10
N SER A 305 12.92 -34.00 4.48
CA SER A 305 12.23 -34.64 3.36
C SER A 305 10.73 -34.85 3.56
N ASN A 306 9.94 -34.50 2.54
CA ASN A 306 8.51 -34.81 2.39
C ASN A 306 8.31 -36.25 1.90
N PRO A 307 7.47 -37.08 2.55
CA PRO A 307 6.99 -38.31 1.96
C PRO A 307 5.67 -38.11 1.16
N SER A 308 5.75 -38.43 -0.12
CA SER A 308 4.76 -39.15 -0.95
C SER A 308 3.26 -38.99 -0.64
N PHE A 309 2.55 -38.25 -1.49
CA PHE A 309 1.09 -38.24 -1.56
C PHE A 309 0.64 -39.29 -2.59
N ALA A 310 0.19 -40.45 -2.10
CA ALA A 310 -0.39 -41.50 -2.91
C ALA A 310 -1.90 -41.29 -3.10
N GLN A 311 -2.35 -41.68 -4.30
CA GLN A 311 -3.70 -41.56 -4.85
C GLN A 311 -4.78 -42.28 -4.02
N ALA A 312 -5.97 -41.68 -3.97
CA ALA A 312 -7.22 -42.41 -3.78
C ALA A 312 -8.37 -41.69 -4.50
N SER A 313 -8.52 -42.00 -5.79
CA SER A 313 -9.73 -41.72 -6.57
C SER A 313 -10.62 -42.98 -6.59
N ALA A 314 -11.75 -42.97 -5.89
CA ALA A 314 -12.84 -43.91 -6.17
C ALA A 314 -14.15 -43.46 -5.49
N GLY A 315 -15.20 -43.33 -6.31
CA GLY A 315 -16.54 -43.76 -5.92
C GLY A 315 -17.49 -42.71 -5.32
N ARG A 316 -18.29 -42.06 -6.18
CA ARG A 316 -19.73 -41.89 -5.90
C ARG A 316 -20.52 -41.58 -7.18
N SER A 317 -20.95 -42.66 -7.82
CA SER A 317 -22.17 -42.72 -8.63
C SER A 317 -23.34 -43.13 -7.72
N GLU A 318 -24.55 -42.85 -8.18
CA GLU A 318 -25.86 -43.30 -7.66
C GLU A 318 -26.42 -42.62 -6.39
N ARG A 319 -27.38 -41.72 -6.63
CA ARG A 319 -28.76 -41.84 -6.12
C ARG A 319 -29.63 -40.72 -6.69
N ALA A 320 -30.25 -41.01 -7.82
CA ALA A 320 -31.38 -40.24 -8.35
C ALA A 320 -32.46 -41.23 -8.80
N ALA A 321 -33.33 -41.64 -7.88
CA ALA A 321 -34.66 -42.18 -8.14
C ALA A 321 -35.32 -42.50 -6.79
N ALA A 322 -36.34 -41.73 -6.41
CA ALA A 322 -37.53 -42.13 -5.65
C ALA A 322 -38.04 -40.97 -4.77
N ARG A 323 -39.08 -40.29 -5.27
CA ARG A 323 -40.25 -39.70 -4.57
C ARG A 323 -41.00 -38.90 -5.65
N ARG A 324 -42.06 -39.49 -6.22
CA ARG A 324 -43.45 -39.32 -5.75
C ARG A 324 -43.82 -37.86 -5.63
#